data_AF-S9PYS3-F1
#
_entry.id   AF-S9PYS3-F1
#
_cell.length_a   1.000
_cell.length_b   1.000
_cell.length_c   1.000
_cell.angle_alpha   90.00
_cell.angle_beta   90.00
_cell.angle_gamma   90.00
#
_symmetry.space_group_name_H-M   'P 1'
#
loop_
_entity.id
_entity.type
_entity.pdbx_description
1 polymer ?
#
loop_
_entity_poly.entity_id
_entity_poly.type
_entity_poly.pdbx_seq_one_letter_code
_entity_poly.pdbx_strand_id
1 'polypeptide(L)'
;MKRKQEVQEGFTFVRKGKETNEVKHARSDTSQREESPTSEKMIPLPVSDTPIIKKNQKLRKSKGRRSSLGQRGKRASSIGTGFEALPHADVPTDEYYRHISKDLSEPLRMKQLLLWASYKHLNQQREKYKETKESSEAAIARSIVQEVLNELLSNQFSISWYQRPPNEIIPNKPHPQNLKNIQLLDELTAQLAKLQDEEATWRAVAAGTVENEKSLHSCRRLSDQIHSATDSTSHEPETSNGTKEYQSSIKDIRKNITPLVESLSQHIHAIHSLTRIGPSVRSAFGERAAQSYLLHKQKFCKTNNHSDTMNLLRILSKSAYQSQRNNEP
;
A
#
# COMPACT_ATOMS: atom_id res chain seq x y z
N MET A 1 19.27 3.47 -67.13
CA MET A 1 18.61 2.16 -67.36
C MET A 1 17.48 1.99 -66.36
N LYS A 2 16.23 2.14 -66.81
CA LYS A 2 15.01 2.00 -66.02
C LYS A 2 14.66 0.52 -65.89
N ARG A 3 14.53 -0.03 -64.66
CA ARG A 3 14.00 -1.38 -64.45
C ARG A 3 12.49 -1.33 -64.31
N LYS A 4 11.83 -2.16 -65.10
CA LYS A 4 10.38 -2.34 -65.22
C LYS A 4 9.81 -2.99 -63.96
N GLN A 5 8.60 -2.58 -63.57
CA GLN A 5 7.76 -3.27 -62.61
C GLN A 5 7.06 -4.43 -63.32
N GLU A 6 7.13 -5.61 -62.71
CA GLU A 6 6.46 -6.83 -63.15
C GLU A 6 5.11 -6.91 -62.45
N VAL A 7 4.04 -6.90 -63.25
CA VAL A 7 2.65 -7.04 -62.81
C VAL A 7 2.36 -8.54 -62.74
N GLN A 8 2.05 -9.07 -61.56
CA GLN A 8 1.51 -10.42 -61.40
C GLN A 8 0.00 -10.36 -61.19
N GLU A 9 -0.67 -11.22 -61.96
CA GLU A 9 -2.08 -11.24 -62.28
C GLU A 9 -2.94 -11.70 -61.09
N GLY A 10 -4.02 -10.95 -60.82
CA GLY A 10 -5.00 -11.29 -59.81
C GLY A 10 -5.96 -12.38 -60.29
N PHE A 11 -5.98 -13.50 -59.58
CA PHE A 11 -7.01 -14.54 -59.71
C PHE A 11 -8.33 -14.05 -59.07
N THR A 12 -9.39 -13.91 -59.87
CA THR A 12 -10.73 -13.55 -59.39
C THR A 12 -11.56 -14.78 -59.06
N PHE A 13 -12.20 -14.78 -57.90
CA PHE A 13 -13.06 -15.87 -57.42
C PHE A 13 -14.49 -15.68 -57.95
N VAL A 14 -14.90 -16.49 -58.93
CA VAL A 14 -16.27 -16.54 -59.45
C VAL A 14 -17.14 -17.42 -58.54
N ARG A 15 -18.06 -16.82 -57.79
CA ARG A 15 -19.11 -17.55 -57.05
C ARG A 15 -20.27 -17.87 -58.01
N LYS A 16 -20.50 -19.16 -58.27
CA LYS A 16 -21.67 -19.65 -59.01
C LYS A 16 -22.91 -19.56 -58.10
N GLY A 17 -23.76 -18.56 -58.32
CA GLY A 17 -25.07 -18.42 -57.67
C GLY A 17 -26.06 -19.45 -58.22
N LYS A 18 -26.84 -20.06 -57.33
CA LYS A 18 -27.85 -21.08 -57.61
C LYS A 18 -29.20 -20.40 -57.84
N GLU A 19 -29.83 -20.72 -58.97
CA GLU A 19 -31.11 -20.18 -59.42
C GLU A 19 -32.25 -20.47 -58.44
N THR A 20 -33.08 -19.45 -58.20
CA THR A 20 -34.33 -19.52 -57.42
C THR A 20 -35.50 -19.68 -58.39
N ASN A 21 -36.19 -20.82 -58.33
CA ASN A 21 -37.49 -21.00 -58.99
C ASN A 21 -38.61 -20.74 -57.97
N GLU A 22 -39.44 -19.76 -58.29
CA GLU A 22 -40.67 -19.43 -57.59
C GLU A 22 -41.76 -20.46 -57.89
N VAL A 23 -42.45 -20.96 -56.86
CA VAL A 23 -43.80 -21.55 -57.01
C VAL A 23 -44.69 -21.03 -55.88
N LYS A 24 -45.75 -20.33 -56.32
CA LYS A 24 -46.86 -19.75 -55.56
C LYS A 24 -47.67 -20.84 -54.88
N HIS A 25 -48.13 -20.67 -53.63
CA HIS A 25 -49.34 -21.30 -53.11
C HIS A 25 -50.09 -20.35 -52.16
N ALA A 26 -51.42 -20.38 -52.30
CA ALA A 26 -52.40 -19.45 -51.76
C ALA A 26 -52.72 -19.66 -50.26
N ARG A 27 -53.26 -18.60 -49.65
CA ARG A 27 -53.82 -18.57 -48.29
C ARG A 27 -55.14 -19.34 -48.21
N SER A 28 -55.36 -20.04 -47.10
CA SER A 28 -56.69 -20.20 -46.48
C SER A 28 -56.56 -20.54 -44.99
N ASP A 29 -57.64 -20.26 -44.27
CA ASP A 29 -57.73 -19.87 -42.87
C ASP A 29 -57.61 -20.96 -41.78
N THR A 30 -57.19 -20.44 -40.62
CA THR A 30 -57.49 -20.81 -39.22
C THR A 30 -58.87 -21.45 -38.99
N SER A 31 -58.93 -22.55 -38.21
CA SER A 31 -59.66 -22.64 -36.92
C SER A 31 -59.78 -24.06 -36.31
N GLN A 32 -59.64 -24.10 -34.98
CA GLN A 32 -60.19 -25.04 -33.96
C GLN A 32 -59.50 -26.40 -33.66
N ARG A 33 -58.77 -26.38 -32.52
CA ARG A 33 -58.74 -27.29 -31.34
C ARG A 33 -59.39 -28.68 -31.44
N GLU A 34 -58.63 -29.72 -31.04
CA GLU A 34 -59.06 -30.77 -30.10
C GLU A 34 -57.87 -31.60 -29.57
N GLU A 35 -57.92 -31.93 -28.28
CA GLU A 35 -56.97 -32.77 -27.53
C GLU A 35 -57.27 -34.27 -27.72
N SER A 36 -56.25 -35.11 -27.94
CA SER A 36 -56.18 -36.49 -27.40
C SER A 36 -54.84 -37.18 -27.73
N PRO A 37 -54.39 -38.15 -26.91
CA PRO A 37 -53.01 -38.60 -26.85
C PRO A 37 -52.75 -39.75 -27.83
N THR A 38 -51.72 -39.63 -28.67
CA THR A 38 -51.32 -40.73 -29.56
C THR A 38 -49.83 -41.04 -29.44
N SER A 39 -49.57 -42.11 -28.68
CA SER A 39 -48.53 -43.13 -28.90
C SER A 39 -47.36 -42.76 -29.84
N GLU A 40 -46.14 -42.79 -29.32
CA GLU A 40 -44.90 -42.86 -30.09
C GLU A 40 -45.00 -43.93 -31.19
N LYS A 41 -45.20 -43.51 -32.43
CA LYS A 41 -45.10 -44.40 -33.59
C LYS A 41 -43.62 -44.47 -33.98
N MET A 42 -42.99 -45.58 -33.62
CA MET A 42 -41.65 -45.94 -34.08
C MET A 42 -41.71 -46.19 -35.59
N ILE A 43 -41.13 -45.29 -36.39
CA ILE A 43 -41.04 -45.44 -37.85
C ILE A 43 -39.68 -46.10 -38.17
N PRO A 44 -39.64 -47.36 -38.63
CA PRO A 44 -38.39 -47.97 -39.06
C PRO A 44 -37.94 -47.31 -40.38
N LEU A 45 -36.74 -46.71 -40.37
CA LEU A 45 -36.12 -46.19 -41.59
C LEU A 45 -35.74 -47.36 -42.52
N PRO A 46 -36.03 -47.27 -43.84
CA PRO A 46 -35.59 -48.26 -44.82
C PRO A 46 -34.05 -48.31 -44.88
N VAL A 47 -33.48 -49.51 -44.81
CA VAL A 47 -32.04 -49.76 -44.72
C VAL A 47 -31.32 -49.64 -46.08
N SER A 48 -31.96 -49.07 -47.11
CA SER A 48 -31.52 -49.20 -48.51
C SER A 48 -30.98 -47.93 -49.16
N ASP A 49 -31.19 -46.73 -48.60
CA ASP A 49 -30.95 -45.50 -49.38
C ASP A 49 -29.54 -44.89 -49.26
N THR A 50 -28.60 -45.57 -48.60
CA THR A 50 -27.18 -45.26 -48.77
C THR A 50 -26.37 -46.54 -48.95
N PRO A 51 -25.62 -46.70 -50.07
CA PRO A 51 -24.78 -47.88 -50.25
C PRO A 51 -23.72 -47.91 -49.15
N ILE A 52 -23.79 -48.92 -48.29
CA ILE A 52 -22.80 -49.17 -47.24
C ILE A 52 -21.46 -49.49 -47.91
N ILE A 53 -20.51 -48.56 -47.87
CA ILE A 53 -19.16 -48.74 -48.41
C ILE A 53 -18.43 -49.81 -47.57
N LYS A 54 -18.46 -51.06 -48.02
CA LYS A 54 -17.84 -52.23 -47.34
C LYS A 54 -16.31 -52.21 -47.39
N LYS A 55 -15.70 -51.38 -48.26
CA LYS A 55 -14.25 -51.33 -48.51
C LYS A 55 -13.42 -50.91 -47.27
N ASN A 56 -14.00 -50.11 -46.36
CA ASN A 56 -13.33 -49.65 -45.13
C ASN A 56 -13.80 -50.36 -43.85
N GLN A 57 -14.53 -51.49 -43.98
CA GLN A 57 -15.08 -52.21 -42.84
C GLN A 57 -13.99 -52.78 -41.92
N LYS A 58 -12.84 -53.17 -42.47
CA LYS A 58 -11.68 -53.63 -41.68
C LYS A 58 -11.04 -52.48 -40.88
N LEU A 59 -10.97 -51.25 -41.42
CA LEU A 59 -10.48 -50.07 -40.69
C LEU A 59 -11.41 -49.67 -39.55
N ARG A 60 -12.72 -49.93 -39.69
CA ARG A 60 -13.71 -49.72 -38.63
C ARG A 60 -13.63 -50.76 -37.51
N LYS A 61 -13.19 -51.98 -37.81
CA LYS A 61 -13.03 -53.07 -36.82
C LYS A 61 -11.65 -53.09 -36.15
N SER A 62 -10.58 -52.76 -36.87
CA SER A 62 -9.20 -52.78 -36.34
C SER A 62 -8.84 -51.57 -35.48
N LYS A 63 -9.63 -50.50 -35.56
CA LYS A 63 -9.51 -49.32 -34.72
C LYS A 63 -10.85 -49.14 -34.02
N GLY A 64 -11.05 -49.93 -32.96
CA GLY A 64 -12.19 -49.79 -32.06
C GLY A 64 -12.44 -48.31 -31.83
N ARG A 65 -13.71 -47.89 -32.03
CA ARG A 65 -14.20 -46.50 -31.92
C ARG A 65 -13.22 -45.66 -31.11
N ARG A 66 -12.33 -44.91 -31.79
CA ARG A 66 -11.49 -43.91 -31.16
C ARG A 66 -12.44 -43.09 -30.30
N SER A 67 -12.32 -43.18 -28.98
CA SER A 67 -13.11 -42.41 -28.03
C SER A 67 -12.73 -40.95 -28.19
N SER A 68 -13.24 -40.30 -29.24
CA SER A 68 -13.08 -38.87 -29.46
C SER A 68 -13.77 -38.05 -28.37
N LEU A 69 -14.64 -38.66 -27.55
CA LEU A 69 -15.15 -38.04 -26.32
C LEU A 69 -14.08 -37.91 -25.22
N GLY A 70 -13.20 -38.89 -25.03
CA GLY A 70 -12.20 -38.86 -23.94
C GLY A 70 -11.00 -37.95 -24.20
N GLN A 71 -10.82 -37.51 -25.44
CA GLN A 71 -9.73 -36.64 -25.90
C GLN A 71 -10.24 -35.27 -26.39
N ARG A 72 -11.55 -35.00 -26.28
CA ARG A 72 -12.14 -33.70 -26.57
C ARG A 72 -11.91 -32.79 -25.35
N GLY A 73 -10.92 -31.90 -25.47
CA GLY A 73 -10.52 -30.96 -24.41
C GLY A 73 -9.01 -30.93 -24.15
N LYS A 74 -8.29 -32.02 -24.48
CA LYS A 74 -6.84 -32.16 -24.20
C LYS A 74 -5.91 -31.44 -25.20
N ARG A 75 -6.40 -30.42 -25.92
CA ARG A 75 -5.69 -29.84 -27.09
C ARG A 75 -4.93 -28.54 -26.83
N ALA A 76 -4.68 -28.14 -25.57
CA ALA A 76 -3.98 -26.89 -25.29
C ALA A 76 -2.86 -26.95 -24.23
N SER A 77 -2.45 -28.12 -23.73
CA SER A 77 -1.75 -28.19 -22.45
C SER A 77 -0.71 -29.30 -22.31
N SER A 78 0.21 -29.43 -23.28
CA SER A 78 1.47 -30.13 -23.01
C SER A 78 2.65 -29.39 -23.67
N ILE A 79 3.08 -28.28 -23.05
CA ILE A 79 4.40 -27.73 -23.31
C ILE A 79 5.41 -28.73 -22.71
N GLY A 80 5.91 -29.68 -23.51
CA GLY A 80 7.12 -30.51 -23.31
C GLY A 80 7.40 -31.28 -22.01
N THR A 81 6.68 -31.04 -20.91
CA THR A 81 7.02 -31.42 -19.52
C THR A 81 5.80 -31.81 -18.69
N GLY A 82 4.62 -31.93 -19.32
CA GLY A 82 3.38 -32.35 -18.64
C GLY A 82 2.64 -31.23 -17.89
N PHE A 83 3.01 -29.97 -18.10
CA PHE A 83 2.32 -28.83 -17.48
C PHE A 83 1.22 -28.25 -18.37
N GLU A 84 0.09 -28.01 -17.74
CA GLU A 84 -1.11 -27.47 -18.35
C GLU A 84 -1.10 -25.94 -18.35
N ALA A 85 -1.58 -25.35 -19.45
CA ALA A 85 -1.64 -23.91 -19.63
C ALA A 85 -2.44 -23.24 -18.50
N LEU A 86 -2.09 -21.98 -18.22
CA LEU A 86 -2.75 -21.19 -17.18
C LEU A 86 -4.27 -21.09 -17.47
N PRO A 87 -5.16 -21.33 -16.48
CA PRO A 87 -6.58 -21.16 -16.66
C PRO A 87 -6.94 -19.73 -17.08
N HIS A 88 -8.03 -19.57 -17.83
CA HIS A 88 -8.52 -18.25 -18.23
C HIS A 88 -8.82 -17.38 -16.98
N ALA A 89 -8.71 -16.06 -17.14
CA ALA A 89 -8.87 -15.09 -16.04
C ALA A 89 -10.24 -15.19 -15.33
N ASP A 90 -11.27 -15.60 -16.08
CA ASP A 90 -12.66 -15.73 -15.58
C ASP A 90 -12.89 -16.97 -14.72
N VAL A 91 -11.95 -17.93 -14.72
CA VAL A 91 -12.09 -19.12 -13.90
C VAL A 91 -11.83 -18.75 -12.43
N PRO A 92 -12.80 -19.00 -11.52
CA PRO A 92 -12.62 -18.74 -10.10
C PRO A 92 -11.51 -19.65 -9.55
N THR A 93 -10.76 -19.14 -8.58
CA THR A 93 -9.62 -19.86 -8.00
C THR A 93 -10.06 -21.17 -7.35
N ASP A 94 -11.28 -21.21 -6.84
CA ASP A 94 -11.88 -22.38 -6.20
C ASP A 94 -12.08 -23.56 -7.16
N GLU A 95 -12.18 -23.31 -8.48
CA GLU A 95 -12.44 -24.35 -9.48
C GLU A 95 -11.18 -24.88 -10.17
N TYR A 96 -10.00 -24.35 -9.84
CA TYR A 96 -8.74 -24.73 -10.50
C TYR A 96 -8.46 -26.22 -10.45
N TYR A 97 -8.81 -26.89 -9.36
CA TYR A 97 -8.61 -28.34 -9.22
C TYR A 97 -9.35 -29.18 -10.26
N ARG A 98 -10.45 -28.66 -10.85
CA ARG A 98 -11.23 -29.37 -11.88
C ARG A 98 -10.54 -29.41 -13.23
N HIS A 99 -9.67 -28.43 -13.48
CA HIS A 99 -8.95 -28.26 -14.74
C HIS A 99 -7.59 -28.95 -14.75
N ILE A 100 -7.20 -29.57 -13.64
CA ILE A 100 -5.94 -30.34 -13.54
C ILE A 100 -6.24 -31.80 -13.88
N SER A 101 -5.41 -32.39 -14.74
CA SER A 101 -5.51 -33.81 -15.05
C SER A 101 -5.43 -34.70 -13.80
N LYS A 102 -6.35 -35.68 -13.71
CA LYS A 102 -6.38 -36.66 -12.61
C LYS A 102 -5.29 -37.73 -12.73
N ASP A 103 -4.69 -37.83 -13.91
CA ASP A 103 -3.64 -38.81 -14.23
C ASP A 103 -2.28 -38.43 -13.60
N LEU A 104 -2.17 -37.21 -13.05
CA LEU A 104 -0.96 -36.66 -12.44
C LEU A 104 -0.89 -36.99 -10.93
N SER A 105 0.31 -37.24 -10.40
CA SER A 105 0.51 -37.49 -8.97
C SER A 105 0.07 -36.31 -8.10
N GLU A 106 -0.39 -36.57 -6.87
CA GLU A 106 -0.92 -35.53 -5.97
C GLU A 106 0.04 -34.35 -5.74
N PRO A 107 1.36 -34.55 -5.52
CA PRO A 107 2.30 -33.44 -5.34
C PRO A 107 2.46 -32.60 -6.61
N LEU A 108 2.39 -33.23 -7.79
CA LEU A 108 2.48 -32.53 -9.07
C LEU A 108 1.17 -31.78 -9.39
N ARG A 109 0.01 -32.34 -9.00
CA ARG A 109 -1.27 -31.62 -9.05
C ARG A 109 -1.24 -30.39 -8.14
N MET A 110 -0.68 -30.53 -6.94
CA MET A 110 -0.48 -29.40 -6.03
C MET A 110 0.48 -28.36 -6.62
N LYS A 111 1.61 -28.79 -7.19
CA LYS A 111 2.57 -27.91 -7.86
C LYS A 111 1.88 -27.04 -8.91
N GLN A 112 1.05 -27.66 -9.75
CA GLN A 112 0.30 -26.97 -10.79
C GLN A 112 -0.72 -25.99 -10.22
N LEU A 113 -1.46 -26.39 -9.17
CA LEU A 113 -2.42 -25.53 -8.49
C LEU A 113 -1.73 -24.31 -7.86
N LEU A 114 -0.63 -24.53 -7.13
CA LEU A 114 0.17 -23.47 -6.52
C LEU A 114 0.65 -22.49 -7.58
N LEU A 115 1.21 -23.00 -8.67
CA LEU A 115 1.72 -22.18 -9.77
C LEU A 115 0.61 -21.28 -10.35
N TRP A 116 -0.57 -21.85 -10.63
CA TRP A 116 -1.72 -21.11 -11.16
C TRP A 116 -2.23 -20.04 -10.19
N ALA A 117 -2.39 -20.40 -8.92
CA ALA A 117 -2.82 -19.48 -7.88
C ALA A 117 -1.81 -18.33 -7.68
N SER A 118 -0.51 -18.63 -7.67
CA SER A 118 0.56 -17.65 -7.52
C SER A 118 0.63 -16.69 -8.71
N TYR A 119 0.50 -17.15 -9.95
CA TYR A 119 0.46 -16.27 -11.11
C TYR A 119 -0.75 -15.33 -11.09
N LYS A 120 -1.94 -15.83 -10.74
CA LYS A 120 -3.12 -14.97 -10.57
C LYS A 120 -2.92 -13.96 -9.46
N HIS A 121 -2.36 -14.37 -8.33
CA HIS A 121 -2.07 -13.47 -7.22
C HIS A 121 -1.05 -12.40 -7.61
N LEU A 122 0.04 -12.75 -8.30
CA LEU A 122 1.02 -11.79 -8.80
C LEU A 122 0.41 -10.75 -9.73
N ASN A 123 -0.50 -11.16 -10.62
CA ASN A 123 -1.23 -10.25 -11.48
C ASN A 123 -2.14 -9.30 -10.66
N GLN A 124 -2.88 -9.83 -9.68
CA GLN A 124 -3.69 -9.01 -8.77
C GLN A 124 -2.84 -8.03 -7.95
N GLN A 125 -1.70 -8.47 -7.45
CA GLN A 125 -0.73 -7.64 -6.71
C GLN A 125 -0.18 -6.53 -7.61
N ARG A 126 0.13 -6.83 -8.88
CA ARG A 126 0.59 -5.83 -9.84
C ARG A 126 -0.46 -4.74 -10.05
N GLU A 127 -1.73 -5.11 -10.22
CA GLU A 127 -2.80 -4.12 -10.41
C GLU A 127 -3.07 -3.32 -9.13
N LYS A 128 -3.05 -3.96 -7.95
CA LYS A 128 -3.30 -3.28 -6.66
C LYS A 128 -2.25 -2.21 -6.31
N TYR A 129 -0.98 -2.49 -6.58
CA TYR A 129 0.14 -1.65 -6.17
C TYR A 129 0.75 -0.84 -7.32
N LYS A 130 0.08 -0.74 -8.48
CA LYS A 130 0.59 -0.05 -9.67
C LYS A 130 0.89 1.43 -9.41
N GLU A 131 0.09 2.09 -8.57
CA GLU A 131 0.12 3.54 -8.33
C GLU A 131 0.43 3.92 -6.86
N THR A 132 0.68 2.95 -5.99
CA THR A 132 0.92 3.18 -4.55
C THR A 132 2.40 3.52 -4.28
N LYS A 133 2.68 4.28 -3.22
CA LYS A 133 4.07 4.52 -2.75
C LYS A 133 4.83 3.23 -2.42
N GLU A 134 4.09 2.20 -2.02
CA GLU A 134 4.57 0.83 -1.77
C GLU A 134 4.90 0.05 -3.06
N SER A 135 4.78 0.66 -4.25
CA SER A 135 5.05 0.01 -5.54
C SER A 135 6.46 -0.56 -5.64
N SER A 136 7.45 0.11 -5.03
CA SER A 136 8.85 -0.35 -4.98
C SER A 136 9.02 -1.62 -4.14
N GLU A 137 8.51 -1.61 -2.91
CA GLU A 137 8.56 -2.77 -2.00
C GLU A 137 7.75 -3.94 -2.56
N ALA A 138 6.57 -3.66 -3.11
CA ALA A 138 5.75 -4.65 -3.79
C ALA A 138 6.43 -5.20 -5.06
N ALA A 139 7.22 -4.39 -5.78
CA ALA A 139 8.00 -4.87 -6.92
C ALA A 139 9.09 -5.86 -6.50
N ILE A 140 9.81 -5.56 -5.41
CA ILE A 140 10.82 -6.44 -4.84
C ILE A 140 10.17 -7.75 -4.35
N ALA A 141 9.05 -7.66 -3.63
CA ALA A 141 8.33 -8.86 -3.20
C ALA A 141 7.88 -9.71 -4.40
N ARG A 142 7.38 -9.08 -5.48
CA ARG A 142 7.00 -9.78 -6.71
C ARG A 142 8.18 -10.45 -7.39
N SER A 143 9.35 -9.80 -7.46
CA SER A 143 10.54 -10.41 -8.09
C SER A 143 11.00 -11.64 -7.31
N ILE A 144 11.01 -11.57 -5.97
CA ILE A 144 11.34 -12.71 -5.11
C ILE A 144 10.36 -13.87 -5.34
N VAL A 145 9.05 -13.60 -5.35
CA VAL A 145 8.04 -14.64 -5.59
C VAL A 145 8.20 -15.24 -7.00
N GLN A 146 8.50 -14.43 -8.00
CA GLN A 146 8.72 -14.91 -9.37
C GLN A 146 9.97 -15.79 -9.47
N GLU A 147 11.03 -15.47 -8.76
CA GLU A 147 12.24 -16.30 -8.65
C GLU A 147 11.90 -17.67 -8.04
N VAL A 148 11.20 -17.69 -6.90
CA VAL A 148 10.74 -18.93 -6.26
C VAL A 148 9.83 -19.76 -7.19
N LEU A 149 8.97 -19.12 -7.98
CA LEU A 149 8.15 -19.83 -8.96
C LEU A 149 8.99 -20.42 -10.11
N ASN A 150 10.04 -19.72 -10.55
CA ASN A 150 10.96 -20.23 -11.56
C ASN A 150 11.78 -21.41 -11.02
N GLU A 151 12.19 -21.37 -9.77
CA GLU A 151 12.85 -22.49 -9.07
C GLU A 151 11.91 -23.70 -8.93
N LEU A 152 10.63 -23.44 -8.65
CA LEU A 152 9.60 -24.48 -8.64
C LEU A 152 9.41 -25.10 -10.03
N LEU A 153 9.35 -24.27 -11.08
CA LEU A 153 9.22 -24.71 -12.47
C LEU A 153 10.41 -25.56 -12.92
N SER A 154 11.63 -25.12 -12.60
CA SER A 154 12.87 -25.86 -12.86
C SER A 154 13.05 -27.10 -11.99
N ASN A 155 12.10 -27.38 -11.09
CA ASN A 155 12.06 -28.57 -10.24
C ASN A 155 13.26 -28.67 -9.27
N GLN A 156 13.81 -27.52 -8.88
CA GLN A 156 14.86 -27.42 -7.86
C GLN A 156 14.33 -27.80 -6.47
N PHE A 157 13.05 -27.50 -6.19
CA PHE A 157 12.36 -27.88 -4.97
C PHE A 157 11.55 -29.18 -5.11
N SER A 158 11.66 -30.06 -4.13
CA SER A 158 10.76 -31.21 -4.01
C SER A 158 9.43 -30.78 -3.36
N ILE A 159 8.33 -30.85 -4.11
CA ILE A 159 6.96 -30.60 -3.60
C ILE A 159 6.40 -31.83 -2.84
N SER A 160 7.10 -32.96 -2.87
CA SER A 160 6.66 -34.20 -2.24
C SER A 160 6.59 -34.08 -0.72
N TRP A 161 5.39 -34.01 -0.17
CA TRP A 161 5.17 -34.12 1.28
C TRP A 161 5.24 -35.56 1.80
N TYR A 162 5.39 -36.55 0.91
CA TYR A 162 5.47 -37.97 1.29
C TYR A 162 6.68 -38.31 2.18
N GLN A 163 7.70 -37.45 2.20
CA GLN A 163 8.94 -37.64 2.98
C GLN A 163 9.05 -36.66 4.16
N ARG A 164 7.98 -35.95 4.53
CA ARG A 164 8.01 -34.99 5.63
C ARG A 164 8.15 -35.73 6.98
N PRO A 165 9.20 -35.47 7.79
CA PRO A 165 9.27 -36.01 9.14
C PRO A 165 8.19 -35.37 10.03
N PRO A 166 7.54 -36.14 10.93
CA PRO A 166 6.36 -35.68 11.65
C PRO A 166 6.58 -34.51 12.63
N ASN A 167 7.82 -34.22 13.03
CA ASN A 167 8.13 -33.31 14.15
C ASN A 167 9.10 -32.16 13.78
N GLU A 168 9.18 -31.77 12.51
CA GLU A 168 10.06 -30.67 12.11
C GLU A 168 9.46 -29.32 12.52
N ILE A 169 10.07 -28.69 13.53
CA ILE A 169 9.66 -27.36 14.00
C ILE A 169 10.20 -26.32 13.03
N ILE A 170 9.32 -25.74 12.23
CA ILE A 170 9.66 -24.62 11.36
C ILE A 170 9.80 -23.36 12.23
N PRO A 171 10.95 -22.65 12.20
CA PRO A 171 11.13 -21.43 12.98
C PRO A 171 10.16 -20.35 12.48
N ASN A 172 9.25 -19.93 13.36
CA ASN A 172 8.25 -18.92 13.05
C ASN A 172 8.86 -17.51 13.07
N LYS A 173 8.48 -16.68 12.10
CA LYS A 173 8.78 -15.25 12.15
C LYS A 173 8.05 -14.61 13.33
N PRO A 174 8.66 -13.64 14.03
CA PRO A 174 7.99 -12.95 15.12
C PRO A 174 6.73 -12.23 14.61
N HIS A 175 5.70 -12.21 15.44
CA HIS A 175 4.45 -11.53 15.11
C HIS A 175 4.69 -10.01 14.94
N PRO A 176 4.09 -9.34 13.94
CA PRO A 176 4.36 -7.92 13.66
C PRO A 176 4.01 -7.00 14.83
N GLN A 177 3.03 -7.37 15.66
CA GLN A 177 2.70 -6.61 16.88
C GLN A 177 3.83 -6.69 17.91
N ASN A 178 4.55 -7.82 18.01
CA ASN A 178 5.66 -7.93 18.94
C ASN A 178 6.78 -6.98 18.54
N LEU A 179 7.04 -6.82 17.24
CA LEU A 179 8.02 -5.85 16.74
C LEU A 179 7.61 -4.41 17.06
N LYS A 180 6.33 -4.07 16.85
CA LYS A 180 5.80 -2.74 17.23
C LYS A 180 5.88 -2.49 18.73
N ASN A 181 5.56 -3.50 19.54
CA ASN A 181 5.63 -3.39 20.99
C ASN A 181 7.06 -3.20 21.47
N ILE A 182 8.05 -3.88 20.85
CA ILE A 182 9.48 -3.69 21.14
C ILE A 182 9.88 -2.24 20.81
N GLN A 183 9.54 -1.75 19.63
CA GLN A 183 9.84 -0.36 19.22
C GLN A 183 9.21 0.66 20.18
N LEU A 184 7.96 0.44 20.57
CA LEU A 184 7.27 1.31 21.50
C LEU A 184 7.89 1.26 22.90
N LEU A 185 8.33 0.08 23.36
CA LEU A 185 9.01 -0.07 24.62
C LEU A 185 10.32 0.72 24.62
N ASP A 186 11.11 0.64 23.55
CA ASP A 186 12.35 1.41 23.41
C ASP A 186 12.09 2.93 23.44
N GLU A 187 11.02 3.38 22.78
CA GLU A 187 10.61 4.79 22.81
C GLU A 187 10.19 5.23 24.22
N LEU A 188 9.33 4.45 24.87
CA LEU A 188 8.80 4.77 26.21
C LEU A 188 9.89 4.73 27.28
N THR A 189 10.84 3.80 27.18
CA THR A 189 11.98 3.72 28.10
C THR A 189 12.91 4.92 27.93
N ALA A 190 13.16 5.36 26.69
CA ALA A 190 13.92 6.59 26.43
C ALA A 190 13.20 7.84 26.97
N GLN A 191 11.88 7.91 26.84
CA GLN A 191 11.09 9.01 27.42
C GLN A 191 11.10 8.97 28.95
N LEU A 192 10.99 7.79 29.56
CA LEU A 192 11.09 7.63 31.02
C LEU A 192 12.45 8.09 31.54
N ALA A 193 13.55 7.74 30.88
CA ALA A 193 14.88 8.18 31.27
C ALA A 193 14.98 9.72 31.28
N LYS A 194 14.47 10.39 30.23
CA LYS A 194 14.44 11.86 30.17
C LYS A 194 13.62 12.48 31.30
N LEU A 195 12.44 11.93 31.57
CA LEU A 195 11.58 12.43 32.64
C LEU A 195 12.21 12.21 34.03
N GLN A 196 12.95 11.12 34.22
CA GLN A 196 13.70 10.86 35.45
C GLN A 196 14.85 11.86 35.64
N ASP A 197 15.58 12.19 34.56
CA ASP A 197 16.62 13.21 34.61
C ASP A 197 16.01 14.59 34.92
N GLU A 198 14.90 14.95 34.26
CA GLU A 198 14.16 16.18 34.54
C GLU A 198 13.70 16.21 36.00
N GLU A 199 13.08 15.14 36.50
CA GLU A 199 12.67 15.04 37.90
C GLU A 199 13.86 15.22 38.86
N ALA A 200 15.01 14.61 38.56
CA ALA A 200 16.22 14.76 39.36
C ALA A 200 16.71 16.22 39.37
N THR A 201 16.70 16.91 38.23
CA THR A 201 17.05 18.33 38.15
C THR A 201 16.07 19.21 38.92
N TRP A 202 14.76 18.96 38.81
CA TRP A 202 13.74 19.69 39.56
C TRP A 202 13.86 19.47 41.06
N ARG A 203 14.14 18.24 41.50
CA ARG A 203 14.40 17.93 42.90
C ARG A 203 15.66 18.65 43.42
N ALA A 204 16.72 18.73 42.62
CA ALA A 204 17.93 19.46 42.99
C ALA A 204 17.67 20.96 43.15
N VAL A 205 16.91 21.57 42.23
CA VAL A 205 16.51 22.98 42.31
C VAL A 205 15.64 23.22 43.55
N ALA A 206 14.65 22.36 43.80
CA ALA A 206 13.78 22.47 44.96
C ALA A 206 14.55 22.32 46.30
N ALA A 207 15.56 21.45 46.34
CA ALA A 207 16.46 21.36 47.50
C ALA A 207 17.29 22.64 47.67
N GLY A 208 17.86 23.17 46.58
CA GLY A 208 18.65 24.40 46.59
C GLY A 208 17.86 25.65 47.00
N THR A 209 16.58 25.76 46.64
CA THR A 209 15.73 26.86 47.11
C THR A 209 15.53 26.81 48.63
N VAL A 210 15.36 25.62 49.20
CA VAL A 210 15.22 25.45 50.66
C VAL A 210 16.51 25.82 51.40
N GLU A 211 17.68 25.52 50.83
CA GLU A 211 18.97 25.95 51.41
C GLU A 211 19.17 27.46 51.31
N ASN A 212 18.82 28.06 50.17
CA ASN A 212 18.87 29.51 49.99
C ASN A 212 17.92 30.25 50.95
N GLU A 213 16.70 29.75 51.18
CA GLU A 213 15.78 30.32 52.17
C GLU A 213 16.35 30.28 53.59
N LYS A 214 16.95 29.15 53.99
CA LYS A 214 17.63 29.03 55.29
C LYS A 214 18.79 30.02 55.42
N SER A 215 19.59 30.17 54.37
CA SER A 215 20.69 31.13 54.31
C SER A 215 20.19 32.58 54.40
N LEU A 216 19.16 32.95 53.63
CA LEU A 216 18.52 34.27 53.70
C LEU A 216 17.94 34.57 55.08
N HIS A 217 17.28 33.59 55.72
CA HIS A 217 16.80 33.73 57.10
C HIS A 217 17.95 33.94 58.10
N SER A 218 19.09 33.29 57.91
CA SER A 218 20.27 33.48 58.75
C SER A 218 20.91 34.87 58.58
N CYS A 219 21.05 35.35 57.33
CA CYS A 219 21.55 36.69 57.03
C CYS A 219 20.61 37.79 57.58
N ARG A 220 19.30 37.59 57.47
CA ARG A 220 18.30 38.51 58.05
C ARG A 220 18.43 38.58 59.56
N ARG A 221 18.57 37.43 60.23
CA ARG A 221 18.78 37.37 61.69
C ARG A 221 20.04 38.10 62.13
N LEU A 222 21.14 37.94 61.40
CA LEU A 222 22.40 38.67 61.67
C LEU A 222 22.25 40.18 61.44
N SER A 223 21.54 40.59 60.39
CA SER A 223 21.22 42.00 60.12
C SER A 223 20.39 42.63 61.24
N ASP A 224 19.39 41.92 61.75
CA ASP A 224 18.56 42.40 62.87
C ASP A 224 19.39 42.54 64.17
N GLN A 225 20.36 41.64 64.39
CA GLN A 225 21.33 41.75 65.49
C GLN A 225 22.23 42.98 65.36
N ILE A 226 22.74 43.28 64.16
CA ILE A 226 23.60 44.45 63.91
C ILE A 226 22.82 45.75 64.12
N HIS A 227 21.58 45.85 63.63
CA HIS A 227 20.74 47.05 63.84
C HIS A 227 20.43 47.29 65.32
N SER A 228 20.22 46.23 66.12
CA SER A 228 20.03 46.38 67.57
C SER A 228 21.28 46.85 68.32
N ALA A 229 22.48 46.55 67.79
CA ALA A 229 23.75 46.99 68.38
C ALA A 229 24.11 48.44 68.01
N THR A 230 23.68 48.92 66.84
CA THR A 230 23.97 50.29 66.36
C THR A 230 23.10 51.37 67.00
N ASP A 231 21.88 51.06 67.46
CA ASP A 231 21.01 52.03 68.15
C ASP A 231 21.49 52.43 69.56
N SER A 232 22.53 51.77 70.08
CA SER A 232 23.09 52.08 71.42
C SER A 232 24.33 53.00 71.41
N THR A 233 24.77 53.53 70.26
CA THR A 233 25.96 54.40 70.22
C THR A 233 25.68 55.70 69.46
N SER A 234 25.03 56.65 70.13
CA SER A 234 24.90 58.04 69.68
C SER A 234 25.92 58.92 70.41
N HIS A 235 26.96 59.36 69.70
CA HIS A 235 27.79 60.50 70.09
C HIS A 235 28.23 61.30 68.84
N GLU A 236 27.87 62.58 68.85
CA GLU A 236 28.14 63.69 67.93
C GLU A 236 29.60 64.22 68.09
N PRO A 237 30.12 65.14 67.23
CA PRO A 237 31.16 64.80 66.25
C PRO A 237 32.36 65.77 66.26
N GLU A 238 33.60 65.30 66.15
CA GLU A 238 34.70 66.16 65.66
C GLU A 238 35.74 65.34 64.91
N THR A 239 36.02 65.72 63.66
CA THR A 239 37.37 65.83 63.06
C THR A 239 37.26 66.06 61.54
N SER A 240 37.65 67.26 61.12
CA SER A 240 37.54 67.81 59.76
C SER A 240 38.51 67.22 58.72
N ASN A 241 39.24 66.15 59.08
CA ASN A 241 40.15 65.45 58.16
C ASN A 241 39.63 64.07 57.72
N GLY A 242 38.82 63.39 58.54
CA GLY A 242 38.23 62.11 58.15
C GLY A 242 37.19 62.26 57.03
N THR A 243 36.46 63.37 57.01
CA THR A 243 35.38 63.62 56.03
C THR A 243 35.88 63.64 54.58
N LYS A 244 37.14 64.00 54.32
CA LYS A 244 37.73 63.99 52.98
C LYS A 244 38.04 62.57 52.48
N GLU A 245 38.53 61.70 53.36
CA GLU A 245 38.75 60.27 53.05
C GLU A 245 37.43 59.51 52.89
N TYR A 246 36.42 59.80 53.73
CA TYR A 246 35.07 59.27 53.55
C TYR A 246 34.44 59.77 52.26
N GLN A 247 34.62 61.04 51.88
CA GLN A 247 34.10 61.55 50.62
C GLN A 247 34.83 61.01 49.38
N SER A 248 36.13 60.72 49.46
CA SER A 248 36.83 60.02 48.37
C SER A 248 36.36 58.57 48.25
N SER A 249 36.20 57.87 49.37
CA SER A 249 35.68 56.50 49.38
C SER A 249 34.24 56.42 48.84
N ILE A 250 33.37 57.35 49.23
CA ILE A 250 32.01 57.48 48.69
C ILE A 250 32.04 57.81 47.19
N LYS A 251 32.96 58.66 46.73
CA LYS A 251 33.14 58.93 45.29
C LYS A 251 33.59 57.69 44.52
N ASP A 252 34.49 56.88 45.08
CA ASP A 252 34.98 55.67 44.42
C ASP A 252 33.94 54.54 44.43
N ILE A 253 33.19 54.40 45.51
CA ILE A 253 32.01 53.52 45.57
C ILE A 253 30.97 53.97 44.55
N ARG A 254 30.69 55.27 44.47
CA ARG A 254 29.75 55.82 43.48
C ARG A 254 30.21 55.52 42.06
N LYS A 255 31.49 55.71 41.75
CA LYS A 255 32.08 55.36 40.44
C LYS A 255 31.93 53.87 40.11
N ASN A 256 32.00 52.98 41.09
CA ASN A 256 31.82 51.54 40.89
C ASN A 256 30.35 51.15 40.73
N ILE A 257 29.43 51.83 41.41
CA ILE A 257 28.00 51.55 41.35
C ILE A 257 27.36 52.10 40.06
N THR A 258 27.78 53.27 39.57
CA THR A 258 27.24 53.84 38.31
C THR A 258 27.28 52.88 37.11
N PRO A 259 28.40 52.22 36.77
CA PRO A 259 28.45 51.30 35.63
C PRO A 259 27.62 50.03 35.87
N LEU A 260 27.46 49.58 37.12
CA LEU A 260 26.58 48.45 37.45
C LEU A 260 25.11 48.81 37.25
N VAL A 261 24.71 50.02 37.65
CA VAL A 261 23.35 50.53 37.44
C VAL A 261 23.09 50.78 35.94
N GLU A 262 24.07 51.32 35.22
CA GLU A 262 23.99 51.48 33.76
C GLU A 262 23.88 50.13 33.05
N SER A 263 24.65 49.12 33.49
CA SER A 263 24.57 47.75 32.97
C SER A 263 23.23 47.09 33.28
N LEU A 264 22.68 47.29 34.48
CA LEU A 264 21.35 46.82 34.85
C LEU A 264 20.28 47.46 33.95
N SER A 265 20.37 48.78 33.74
CA SER A 265 19.49 49.52 32.84
C SER A 265 19.53 48.96 31.41
N GLN A 266 20.72 48.68 30.89
CA GLN A 266 20.91 48.06 29.57
C GLN A 266 20.28 46.66 29.50
N HIS A 267 20.43 45.82 30.54
CA HIS A 267 19.80 44.50 30.59
C HIS A 267 18.26 44.58 30.63
N ILE A 268 17.71 45.53 31.38
CA ILE A 268 16.25 45.76 31.42
C ILE A 268 15.74 46.21 30.06
N HIS A 269 16.44 47.11 29.37
CA HIS A 269 16.09 47.51 28.01
C HIS A 269 16.22 46.35 27.00
N ALA A 270 17.23 45.49 27.15
CA ALA A 270 17.39 44.30 26.33
C ALA A 270 16.21 43.33 26.53
N ILE A 271 15.83 43.04 27.77
CA ILE A 271 14.66 42.21 28.09
C ILE A 271 13.38 42.83 27.51
N HIS A 272 13.19 44.14 27.69
CA HIS A 272 12.01 44.82 27.16
C HIS A 272 11.94 44.84 25.62
N SER A 273 13.10 44.86 24.94
CA SER A 273 13.14 44.72 23.48
C SER A 273 12.77 43.30 23.04
N LEU A 274 13.26 42.28 23.75
CA LEU A 274 12.92 40.87 23.49
C LEU A 274 11.44 40.59 23.74
N THR A 275 10.85 41.15 24.81
CA THR A 275 9.42 41.00 25.09
C THR A 275 8.54 41.71 24.06
N ARG A 276 8.99 42.83 23.48
CA ARG A 276 8.29 43.52 22.38
C ARG A 276 8.37 42.76 21.06
N ILE A 277 9.52 42.13 20.76
CA ILE A 277 9.75 41.39 19.52
C ILE A 277 9.13 39.98 19.56
N GLY A 278 9.05 39.37 20.75
CA GLY A 278 8.52 38.03 20.95
C GLY A 278 7.13 37.76 20.36
N PRO A 279 6.11 38.62 20.56
CA PRO A 279 4.80 38.47 19.95
C PRO A 279 4.83 38.47 18.42
N SER A 280 5.65 39.33 17.81
CA SER A 280 5.79 39.43 16.35
C SER A 280 6.49 38.21 15.75
N VAL A 281 7.55 37.70 16.40
CA VAL A 281 8.22 36.47 15.96
C VAL A 281 7.29 35.26 16.10
N ARG A 282 6.51 35.21 17.19
CA ARG A 282 5.53 34.14 17.44
C ARG A 282 4.38 34.18 16.44
N SER A 283 3.87 35.36 16.10
CA SER A 283 2.83 35.51 15.07
C SER A 283 3.37 35.16 13.68
N ALA A 284 4.57 35.62 13.31
CA ALA A 284 5.19 35.28 12.03
C ALA A 284 5.48 33.77 11.90
N PHE A 285 5.91 33.12 12.97
CA PHE A 285 6.08 31.66 13.00
C PHE A 285 4.72 30.94 12.89
N GLY A 286 3.71 31.40 13.62
CA GLY A 286 2.34 30.88 13.54
C GLY A 286 1.73 31.04 12.15
N GLU A 287 1.92 32.19 11.51
CA GLU A 287 1.47 32.47 10.14
C GLU A 287 2.15 31.55 9.11
N ARG A 288 3.48 31.35 9.21
CA ARG A 288 4.19 30.41 8.33
C ARG A 288 3.74 28.97 8.53
N ALA A 289 3.54 28.56 9.78
CA ALA A 289 3.01 27.23 10.09
C ALA A 289 1.59 27.07 9.52
N ALA A 290 0.71 28.05 9.68
CA ALA A 290 -0.64 28.06 9.12
C ALA A 290 -0.64 28.02 7.59
N GLN A 291 0.23 28.80 6.94
CA GLN A 291 0.40 28.78 5.48
C GLN A 291 0.87 27.40 4.99
N SER A 292 1.82 26.78 5.69
CA SER A 292 2.30 25.43 5.35
C SER A 292 1.19 24.37 5.46
N TYR A 293 0.34 24.47 6.50
CA TYR A 293 -0.81 23.60 6.69
C TYR A 293 -1.87 23.81 5.60
N LEU A 294 -2.16 25.06 5.24
CA LEU A 294 -3.10 25.38 4.16
C LEU A 294 -2.62 24.87 2.80
N LEU A 295 -1.31 24.99 2.50
CA LEU A 295 -0.72 24.42 1.29
C LEU A 295 -0.83 22.90 1.27
N HIS A 296 -0.59 22.24 2.40
CA HIS A 296 -0.76 20.80 2.55
C HIS A 296 -2.22 20.38 2.32
N LYS A 297 -3.18 21.10 2.93
CA LYS A 297 -4.62 20.89 2.74
C LYS A 297 -5.04 21.11 1.28
N GLN A 298 -4.55 22.15 0.62
CA GLN A 298 -4.85 22.42 -0.79
C GLN A 298 -4.33 21.32 -1.72
N LYS A 299 -3.14 20.76 -1.44
CA LYS A 299 -2.62 19.59 -2.16
C LYS A 299 -3.55 18.38 -2.01
N PHE A 300 -4.03 18.10 -0.79
CA PHE A 300 -5.01 17.05 -0.51
C PHE A 300 -6.38 17.30 -1.18
N CYS A 301 -6.86 18.55 -1.23
CA CYS A 301 -8.11 18.86 -1.93
C CYS A 301 -7.98 18.74 -3.45
N LYS A 302 -6.83 19.10 -4.04
CA LYS A 302 -6.56 18.89 -5.47
C LYS A 302 -6.57 17.39 -5.84
N THR A 303 -6.06 16.52 -4.96
CA THR A 303 -6.18 15.06 -5.16
C THR A 303 -7.62 14.58 -5.02
N ASN A 304 -8.43 15.22 -4.17
CA ASN A 304 -9.84 14.87 -3.98
C ASN A 304 -10.75 15.36 -5.12
N ASN A 305 -10.44 16.50 -5.75
CA ASN A 305 -11.19 17.03 -6.90
C ASN A 305 -10.93 16.24 -8.21
N HIS A 306 -9.96 15.32 -8.24
CA HIS A 306 -9.84 14.33 -9.32
C HIS A 306 -10.74 13.10 -9.10
N SER A 307 -11.45 13.03 -7.97
CA SER A 307 -12.50 12.04 -7.67
C SER A 307 -13.89 12.62 -7.95
N ASP A 308 -14.11 13.17 -9.15
CA ASP A 308 -15.49 13.38 -9.61
C ASP A 308 -16.05 12.01 -9.98
N THR A 309 -16.84 11.44 -9.07
CA THR A 309 -17.55 10.15 -9.26
C THR A 309 -18.34 10.13 -10.57
N MET A 310 -18.81 11.29 -11.02
CA MET A 310 -19.48 11.48 -12.30
C MET A 310 -18.54 11.45 -13.51
N ASN A 311 -17.28 11.88 -13.39
CA ASN A 311 -16.28 11.69 -14.45
C ASN A 311 -15.82 10.24 -14.53
N LEU A 312 -15.68 9.55 -13.39
CA LEU A 312 -15.45 8.10 -13.37
C LEU A 312 -16.61 7.32 -14.01
N LEU A 313 -17.86 7.66 -13.69
CA LEU A 313 -19.04 7.03 -14.32
C LEU A 313 -19.18 7.38 -15.79
N ARG A 314 -18.81 8.61 -16.21
CA ARG A 314 -18.85 9.04 -17.61
C ARG A 314 -17.72 8.40 -18.43
N ILE A 315 -16.56 8.14 -17.84
CA ILE A 315 -15.44 7.39 -18.45
C ILE A 315 -15.79 5.90 -18.54
N LEU A 316 -16.35 5.32 -17.49
CA LEU A 316 -16.80 3.93 -17.47
C LEU A 316 -17.93 3.69 -18.50
N SER A 317 -18.90 4.59 -18.59
CA SER A 317 -19.98 4.47 -19.58
C SER A 317 -19.49 4.67 -21.02
N LYS A 318 -18.53 5.56 -21.27
CA LYS A 318 -17.87 5.69 -22.59
C LYS A 318 -17.13 4.40 -22.96
N SER A 319 -16.41 3.79 -22.02
CA SER A 319 -15.68 2.54 -22.27
C SER A 319 -16.61 1.35 -22.57
N ALA A 320 -17.77 1.29 -21.89
CA ALA A 320 -18.77 0.25 -22.10
C ALA A 320 -19.44 0.36 -23.48
N TYR A 321 -19.77 1.58 -23.93
CA TYR A 321 -20.32 1.81 -25.28
C TYR A 321 -19.32 1.53 -26.40
N GLN A 322 -18.04 1.83 -26.18
CA GLN A 322 -16.98 1.57 -27.17
C GLN A 322 -16.70 0.07 -27.32
N SER A 323 -16.91 -0.71 -26.26
CA SER A 323 -16.77 -2.17 -26.28
C SER A 323 -17.94 -2.89 -26.96
N GLN A 324 -19.14 -2.28 -27.03
CA GLN A 324 -20.27 -2.83 -27.78
C GLN A 324 -20.18 -2.51 -29.28
N ARG A 325 -19.67 -1.33 -29.65
CA ARG A 325 -19.55 -0.90 -31.06
C ARG A 325 -18.46 -1.65 -31.84
N ASN A 326 -17.48 -2.24 -31.16
CA ASN A 326 -16.42 -3.04 -31.76
C ASN A 326 -16.76 -4.54 -31.87
N ASN A 327 -17.99 -4.94 -31.49
CA ASN A 327 -18.43 -6.35 -31.44
C ASN A 327 -19.63 -6.67 -32.37
N GLU A 328 -19.97 -5.81 -33.33
CA GLU A 328 -20.78 -6.25 -34.49
C GLU A 328 -19.84 -6.61 -35.67
N PRO A 329 -20.06 -7.78 -36.31
CA PRO A 329 -19.13 -8.41 -37.25
C PRO A 329 -18.98 -7.70 -38.60
#